data_AF-A0A0B4G3B5-F1
#
_entry.id   AF-A0A0B4G3B5-F1
#
_cell.length_a   1.000
_cell.length_b   1.000
_cell.length_c   1.000
_cell.angle_alpha   90.00
_cell.angle_beta   90.00
_cell.angle_gamma   90.00
#
_symmetry.space_group_name_H-M   'P 1'
#
loop_
_entity.id
_entity.type
_entity.pdbx_description
1 polymer ?
#
loop_
_entity_poly.entity_id
_entity_poly.type
_entity_poly.pdbx_seq_one_letter_code
_entity_poly.pdbx_strand_id
1 'polypeptide(L)'
;MATILTKNVTDKPKALVGTEGNTWVWTPDGWDLTHPADPTSNLADNGVDLDCELANIKLDPIKTALVIIDMQNMGLHRALDPPSAPPIYEAQDAILQYAIPAARKLGLQIIWLNWGLTEDDLATMPPAEVRVFAFDINTEKVDYGLGDRHGDPNDPANFLKCGERPNLTKLPGTDLGEIVLEDGSRVNAGRVMMRGTWNTALHGPLAAANTPAANICPSSPSDDCHLKICLKSTPRIEAVSAHQSFSQKPPPLSPWRRCTTPASPLQFKHLQQHPPLNNPTPL
;
A
#
# COMPACT_ATOMS: atom_id res chain seq x y z
N MET A 1 14.03 -10.06 19.03
CA MET A 1 15.38 -10.66 18.99
C MET A 1 15.33 -11.89 18.10
N ALA A 2 16.36 -12.15 17.28
CA ALA A 2 16.40 -13.36 16.46
C ALA A 2 17.11 -14.49 17.22
N THR A 3 16.57 -15.71 17.16
CA THR A 3 17.15 -16.91 17.80
C THR A 3 17.37 -17.99 16.73
N ILE A 4 18.60 -18.48 16.60
CA ILE A 4 18.93 -19.55 15.65
C ILE A 4 18.54 -20.90 16.27
N LEU A 5 17.77 -21.70 15.53
CA LEU A 5 17.30 -23.02 15.94
C LEU A 5 17.83 -24.10 14.99
N THR A 6 19.12 -24.41 15.06
CA THR A 6 19.68 -25.58 14.36
C THR A 6 19.81 -26.72 15.36
N LYS A 7 18.96 -27.76 15.24
CA LYS A 7 18.98 -28.94 16.12
C LYS A 7 19.85 -30.08 15.60
N ASN A 8 20.15 -30.17 14.29
CA ASN A 8 20.99 -31.21 13.70
C ASN A 8 21.84 -30.70 12.51
N VAL A 9 22.99 -31.34 12.27
CA VAL A 9 23.96 -31.01 11.20
C VAL A 9 23.40 -31.23 9.79
N THR A 10 22.31 -31.99 9.65
CA THR A 10 21.65 -32.31 8.37
C THR A 10 20.45 -31.45 8.04
N ASP A 11 19.94 -30.64 8.98
CA ASP A 11 18.76 -29.80 8.76
C ASP A 11 19.18 -28.45 8.17
N LYS A 12 18.38 -27.93 7.23
CA LYS A 12 18.58 -26.58 6.70
C LYS A 12 18.57 -25.56 7.87
N PRO A 13 19.42 -24.52 7.82
CA PRO A 13 19.46 -23.53 8.89
C PRO A 13 18.09 -22.88 9.07
N LYS A 14 17.61 -22.81 10.32
CA LYS A 14 16.32 -22.22 10.69
C LYS A 14 16.55 -21.12 11.73
N ALA A 15 15.90 -19.97 11.54
CA ALA A 15 15.94 -18.87 12.49
C ALA A 15 14.53 -18.42 12.87
N LEU A 16 14.31 -18.16 14.15
CA LEU A 16 13.14 -17.46 14.65
C LEU A 16 13.41 -15.96 14.69
N VAL A 17 12.53 -15.17 14.08
CA VAL A 17 12.64 -13.71 14.02
C VAL A 17 11.39 -13.10 14.65
N GLY A 18 11.54 -12.33 15.73
CA GLY A 18 10.43 -11.62 16.36
C GLY A 18 10.52 -11.53 17.87
N THR A 19 9.36 -11.52 18.53
CA THR A 19 9.18 -11.51 19.99
C THR A 19 8.23 -12.63 20.41
N GLU A 20 8.14 -12.89 21.72
CA GLU A 20 7.18 -13.82 22.29
C GLU A 20 5.75 -13.45 21.83
N GLY A 21 5.04 -14.41 21.23
CA GLY A 21 3.70 -14.24 20.68
C GLY A 21 3.63 -13.68 19.25
N ASN A 22 4.71 -13.16 18.68
CA ASN A 22 4.76 -12.68 17.30
C ASN A 22 6.12 -13.01 16.67
N THR A 23 6.20 -14.19 16.06
CA THR A 23 7.45 -14.74 15.52
C THR A 23 7.22 -15.27 14.11
N TRP A 24 8.17 -15.02 13.23
CA TRP A 24 8.29 -15.62 11.91
C TRP A 24 9.43 -16.62 11.89
N VAL A 25 9.32 -17.62 11.03
CA VAL A 25 10.36 -18.62 10.82
C VAL A 25 11.03 -18.35 9.48
N TRP A 26 12.35 -18.18 9.49
CA TRP A 26 13.14 -18.07 8.28
C TRP A 26 13.87 -19.38 7.98
N THR A 27 13.91 -19.75 6.70
CA THR A 27 14.76 -20.81 6.14
C THR A 27 15.40 -20.30 4.82
N PRO A 28 16.40 -21.01 4.26
CA PRO A 28 16.93 -20.68 2.93
C PRO A 28 15.90 -20.69 1.81
N ASP A 29 14.77 -21.38 2.00
CA ASP A 29 13.74 -21.50 0.97
C ASP A 29 12.68 -20.38 1.07
N GLY A 30 12.64 -19.63 2.19
CA GLY A 30 11.67 -18.54 2.36
C GLY A 30 11.31 -18.24 3.82
N TRP A 31 10.13 -17.62 3.99
CA TRP A 31 9.57 -17.23 5.29
C TRP A 31 8.28 -17.98 5.58
N ASP A 32 8.18 -18.58 6.77
CA ASP A 32 6.92 -19.13 7.27
C ASP A 32 6.29 -18.14 8.25
N LEU A 33 5.11 -17.65 7.85
CA LEU A 33 4.27 -16.67 8.51
C LEU A 33 2.99 -17.33 9.08
N THR A 34 2.94 -18.65 9.19
CA THR A 34 1.76 -19.42 9.65
C THR A 34 1.44 -19.21 11.13
N HIS A 35 2.34 -18.61 11.90
CA HIS A 35 2.21 -18.39 13.34
C HIS A 35 1.74 -19.65 14.10
N PRO A 36 2.54 -20.73 14.13
CA PRO A 36 2.21 -21.92 14.90
C PRO A 36 2.21 -21.60 16.41
N ALA A 37 1.45 -22.38 17.19
CA ALA A 37 1.44 -22.26 18.65
C ALA A 37 2.82 -22.54 19.27
N ASP A 38 3.57 -23.48 18.69
CA ASP A 38 4.98 -23.71 18.99
C ASP A 38 5.83 -23.51 17.71
N PRO A 39 6.56 -22.38 17.58
CA PRO A 39 7.41 -22.12 16.42
C PRO A 39 8.65 -23.02 16.35
N THR A 40 8.94 -23.75 17.43
CA THR A 40 10.05 -24.70 17.53
C THR A 40 9.65 -26.13 17.18
N SER A 41 8.35 -26.43 17.08
CA SER A 41 7.85 -27.73 16.64
C SER A 41 8.08 -27.91 15.14
N ASN A 42 8.04 -29.16 14.69
CA ASN A 42 7.92 -29.43 13.26
C ASN A 42 6.58 -28.85 12.81
N LEU A 43 6.64 -27.88 11.90
CA LEU A 43 5.50 -27.10 11.44
C LEU A 43 4.48 -28.05 10.79
N ALA A 44 3.23 -27.99 11.22
CA ALA A 44 2.17 -28.77 10.61
C ALA A 44 1.96 -28.35 9.15
N ASP A 45 1.62 -29.31 8.29
CA ASP A 45 1.61 -29.19 6.83
C ASP A 45 0.45 -28.35 6.26
N ASN A 46 -0.26 -27.60 7.10
CA ASN A 46 -1.51 -26.93 6.73
C ASN A 46 -1.33 -25.55 6.09
N GLY A 47 -0.07 -25.13 5.86
CA GLY A 47 0.23 -23.84 5.24
C GLY A 47 0.29 -23.93 3.71
N VAL A 48 -0.02 -22.82 3.05
CA VAL A 48 0.05 -22.66 1.60
C VAL A 48 1.28 -21.86 1.25
N ASP A 49 2.07 -22.36 0.30
CA ASP A 49 3.22 -21.65 -0.24
C ASP A 49 2.77 -20.63 -1.30
N LEU A 50 3.27 -19.41 -1.16
CA LEU A 50 3.11 -18.31 -2.10
C LEU A 50 4.48 -17.92 -2.66
N ASP A 51 4.64 -18.16 -3.96
CA ASP A 51 5.83 -17.73 -4.70
C ASP A 51 5.82 -16.20 -4.82
N CYS A 52 6.86 -15.56 -4.28
CA CYS A 52 7.00 -14.11 -4.31
C CYS A 52 8.30 -13.72 -5.03
N GLU A 53 8.39 -12.47 -5.48
CA GLU A 53 9.54 -12.00 -6.26
C GLU A 53 10.87 -12.03 -5.46
N LEU A 54 10.82 -11.66 -4.18
CA LEU A 54 12.03 -11.54 -3.35
C LEU A 54 12.33 -12.79 -2.51
N ALA A 55 11.29 -13.36 -1.88
CA ALA A 55 11.41 -14.56 -1.06
C ALA A 55 10.04 -15.21 -0.90
N ASN A 56 9.97 -16.52 -1.10
CA ASN A 56 8.73 -17.27 -0.93
C ASN A 56 8.20 -17.16 0.49
N ILE A 57 6.88 -17.16 0.62
CA ILE A 57 6.22 -17.11 1.93
C ILE A 57 5.24 -18.27 2.10
N LYS A 58 5.15 -18.82 3.31
CA LYS A 58 4.14 -19.80 3.70
C LYS A 58 3.13 -19.15 4.62
N LEU A 59 1.84 -19.32 4.30
CA LEU A 59 0.71 -18.68 4.99
C LEU A 59 -0.25 -19.72 5.54
N ASP A 60 -0.87 -19.44 6.69
CA ASP A 60 -1.99 -20.22 7.22
C ASP A 60 -3.30 -19.60 6.72
N PRO A 61 -4.09 -20.28 5.87
CA PRO A 61 -5.31 -19.71 5.30
C PRO A 61 -6.34 -19.26 6.34
N ILE A 62 -6.39 -19.92 7.51
CA ILE A 62 -7.36 -19.59 8.57
C ILE A 62 -6.97 -18.29 9.30
N LYS A 63 -5.69 -17.94 9.29
CA LYS A 63 -5.15 -16.73 9.93
C LYS A 63 -4.85 -15.62 8.92
N THR A 64 -5.22 -15.81 7.66
CA THR A 64 -4.89 -14.91 6.55
C THR A 64 -6.17 -14.36 5.93
N ALA A 65 -6.14 -13.10 5.51
CA ALA A 65 -7.23 -12.46 4.79
C ALA A 65 -6.71 -11.77 3.52
N LEU A 66 -7.52 -11.76 2.47
CA LEU A 66 -7.33 -10.88 1.31
C LEU A 66 -8.02 -9.54 1.59
N VAL A 67 -7.26 -8.45 1.60
CA VAL A 67 -7.81 -7.09 1.76
C VAL A 67 -7.76 -6.37 0.42
N ILE A 68 -8.92 -5.93 -0.09
CA ILE A 68 -9.04 -5.16 -1.33
C ILE A 68 -9.34 -3.71 -0.93
N ILE A 69 -8.45 -2.79 -1.32
CA ILE A 69 -8.45 -1.40 -0.82
C ILE A 69 -8.82 -0.43 -1.94
N ASP A 70 -9.71 0.51 -1.65
CA ASP A 70 -10.05 1.70 -2.44
C ASP A 70 -10.53 1.44 -3.87
N MET A 71 -11.07 0.24 -4.13
CA MET A 71 -11.63 -0.13 -5.43
C MET A 71 -13.11 0.30 -5.58
N GLN A 72 -13.35 1.59 -5.37
CA GLN A 72 -14.66 2.25 -5.40
C GLN A 72 -14.86 3.13 -6.64
N ASN A 73 -16.11 3.52 -6.90
CA ASN A 73 -16.49 4.32 -8.08
C ASN A 73 -15.67 5.61 -8.23
N MET A 74 -15.33 6.31 -7.14
CA MET A 74 -14.50 7.53 -7.17
C MET A 74 -13.19 7.36 -7.94
N GLY A 75 -12.53 6.20 -7.81
CA GLY A 75 -11.24 5.94 -8.46
C GLY A 75 -11.35 5.20 -9.80
N LEU A 76 -12.48 4.56 -10.09
CA LEU A 76 -12.60 3.60 -11.18
C LEU A 76 -13.68 3.95 -12.22
N HIS A 77 -14.68 4.74 -11.86
CA HIS A 77 -15.83 4.95 -12.72
C HIS A 77 -15.57 6.07 -13.71
N ARG A 78 -15.52 5.75 -15.01
CA ARG A 78 -15.19 6.67 -16.11
C ARG A 78 -15.98 7.99 -16.13
N ALA A 79 -17.24 7.96 -15.72
CA ALA A 79 -18.09 9.17 -15.61
C ALA A 79 -17.59 10.24 -14.62
N LEU A 80 -16.71 9.90 -13.67
CA LEU A 80 -16.10 10.87 -12.75
C LEU A 80 -14.79 11.46 -13.28
N ASP A 81 -14.47 11.20 -14.55
CA ASP A 81 -13.17 11.51 -15.15
C ASP A 81 -12.00 11.10 -14.22
N PRO A 82 -12.03 9.91 -13.58
CA PRO A 82 -10.89 9.45 -12.82
C PRO A 82 -9.73 9.46 -13.82
N PRO A 83 -8.57 10.03 -13.46
CA PRO A 83 -7.47 10.15 -14.40
C PRO A 83 -7.25 8.76 -14.96
N SER A 84 -7.42 8.62 -16.28
CA SER A 84 -7.46 7.34 -16.97
C SER A 84 -6.11 6.67 -16.81
N ALA A 85 -5.91 5.98 -15.69
CA ALA A 85 -4.69 5.31 -15.35
C ALA A 85 -4.90 3.84 -15.72
N PRO A 86 -4.38 3.36 -16.87
CA PRO A 86 -4.41 1.93 -17.18
C PRO A 86 -4.06 1.01 -15.99
N PRO A 87 -3.11 1.37 -15.08
CA PRO A 87 -2.78 0.54 -13.94
C PRO A 87 -3.95 0.22 -12.98
N ILE A 88 -4.91 1.12 -12.76
CA ILE A 88 -5.99 0.85 -11.79
C ILE A 88 -7.03 -0.12 -12.37
N TYR A 89 -7.24 -0.09 -13.69
CA TYR A 89 -8.08 -1.06 -14.40
C TYR A 89 -7.39 -2.42 -14.46
N GLU A 90 -6.10 -2.47 -14.75
CA GLU A 90 -5.30 -3.70 -14.71
C GLU A 90 -5.31 -4.34 -13.31
N ALA A 91 -5.24 -3.52 -12.25
CA ALA A 91 -5.38 -3.99 -10.88
C ALA A 91 -6.77 -4.58 -10.61
N GLN A 92 -7.84 -3.93 -11.07
CA GLN A 92 -9.21 -4.47 -10.97
C GLN A 92 -9.32 -5.84 -11.66
N ASP A 93 -8.80 -5.94 -12.88
CA ASP A 93 -8.85 -7.18 -13.66
C ASP A 93 -8.05 -8.28 -12.97
N ALA A 94 -6.86 -7.99 -12.45
CA ALA A 94 -6.05 -8.94 -11.72
C ALA A 94 -6.74 -9.44 -10.43
N ILE A 95 -7.41 -8.55 -9.70
CA ILE A 95 -8.18 -8.89 -8.50
C ILE A 95 -9.33 -9.85 -8.86
N LEU A 96 -10.08 -9.55 -9.91
CA LEU A 96 -11.24 -10.34 -10.35
C LEU A 96 -10.81 -11.70 -10.92
N GLN A 97 -9.76 -11.72 -11.73
CA GLN A 97 -9.33 -12.91 -12.46
C GLN A 97 -8.52 -13.87 -11.59
N TYR A 98 -7.70 -13.36 -10.67
CA TYR A 98 -6.74 -14.19 -9.93
C TYR A 98 -6.95 -14.14 -8.42
N ALA A 99 -6.98 -12.95 -7.82
CA ALA A 99 -6.94 -12.81 -6.35
C ALA A 99 -8.20 -13.35 -5.68
N ILE A 100 -9.39 -12.91 -6.10
CA ILE A 100 -10.67 -13.33 -5.51
C ILE A 100 -10.89 -14.84 -5.69
N PRO A 101 -10.71 -15.44 -6.89
CA PRO A 101 -10.85 -16.88 -7.07
C PRO A 101 -9.88 -17.70 -6.20
N ALA A 102 -8.61 -17.28 -6.12
CA ALA A 102 -7.61 -17.95 -5.28
C ALA A 102 -7.97 -17.87 -3.79
N ALA A 103 -8.33 -16.68 -3.30
CA ALA A 103 -8.75 -16.48 -1.92
C ALA A 103 -9.96 -17.34 -1.56
N ARG A 104 -10.97 -17.41 -2.44
CA ARG A 104 -12.14 -18.28 -2.27
C ARG A 104 -11.77 -19.76 -2.25
N LYS A 105 -10.90 -20.21 -3.15
CA LYS A 105 -10.44 -21.61 -3.20
C LYS A 105 -9.73 -22.02 -1.90
N LEU A 106 -8.98 -21.09 -1.31
CA LEU A 106 -8.26 -21.29 -0.04
C LEU A 106 -9.12 -21.03 1.20
N GLY A 107 -10.36 -20.57 1.04
CA GLY A 107 -11.24 -20.22 2.17
C GLY A 107 -10.80 -18.97 2.94
N LEU A 108 -10.02 -18.08 2.32
CA LEU A 108 -9.59 -16.83 2.95
C LEU A 108 -10.77 -15.90 3.18
N GLN A 109 -10.74 -15.16 4.29
CA GLN A 109 -11.63 -14.02 4.46
C GLN A 109 -11.27 -12.94 3.43
N ILE A 110 -12.26 -12.43 2.70
CA ILE A 110 -12.09 -11.29 1.80
C ILE A 110 -12.69 -10.05 2.47
N ILE A 111 -11.86 -9.03 2.66
CA ILE A 111 -12.22 -7.77 3.31
C ILE A 111 -12.15 -6.66 2.26
N TRP A 112 -13.24 -5.90 2.14
CA TRP A 112 -13.32 -4.74 1.27
C TRP A 112 -13.19 -3.48 2.12
N LEU A 113 -12.16 -2.69 1.85
CA LEU A 113 -11.86 -1.48 2.61
C LEU A 113 -11.86 -0.29 1.64
N ASN A 114 -12.84 0.59 1.77
CA ASN A 114 -12.97 1.79 0.96
C ASN A 114 -13.05 3.02 1.86
N TRP A 115 -12.78 4.19 1.26
CA TRP A 115 -13.14 5.45 1.89
C TRP A 115 -14.64 5.55 2.15
N GLY A 116 -14.98 6.20 3.26
CA GLY A 116 -16.36 6.37 3.70
C GLY A 116 -16.41 7.29 4.90
N LEU A 117 -16.06 8.56 4.65
CA LEU A 117 -15.98 9.61 5.66
C LEU A 117 -17.36 9.89 6.26
N THR A 118 -17.36 10.13 7.56
CA THR A 118 -18.49 10.68 8.30
C THR A 118 -18.39 12.20 8.36
N GLU A 119 -19.46 12.87 8.79
CA GLU A 119 -19.41 14.32 9.02
C GLU A 119 -18.38 14.69 10.10
N ASP A 120 -18.19 13.82 11.10
CA ASP A 120 -17.19 14.03 12.16
C ASP A 120 -15.77 13.95 11.59
N ASP A 121 -15.51 13.03 10.66
CA ASP A 121 -14.20 12.91 9.99
C ASP A 121 -13.90 14.17 9.16
N LEU A 122 -14.90 14.72 8.47
CA LEU A 122 -14.75 15.98 7.74
C LEU A 122 -14.51 17.17 8.69
N ALA A 123 -15.28 17.26 9.77
CA ALA A 123 -15.17 18.35 10.74
C ALA A 123 -13.82 18.36 11.48
N THR A 124 -13.19 17.19 11.60
CA THR A 124 -11.91 17.01 12.29
C THR A 124 -10.74 16.74 11.35
N MET A 125 -10.93 16.94 10.03
CA MET A 125 -9.93 16.66 9.01
C MET A 125 -8.64 17.46 9.28
N PRO A 126 -7.47 16.80 9.40
CA PRO A 126 -6.24 17.52 9.69
C PRO A 126 -5.80 18.39 8.50
N PRO A 127 -5.05 19.48 8.76
CA PRO A 127 -4.55 20.35 7.69
C PRO A 127 -3.68 19.64 6.64
N ALA A 128 -3.05 18.51 6.98
CA ALA A 128 -2.24 17.74 6.05
C ALA A 128 -3.11 17.10 4.95
N GLU A 129 -4.24 16.49 5.30
CA GLU A 129 -5.20 15.93 4.36
C GLU A 129 -5.82 17.04 3.50
N VAL A 130 -6.22 18.16 4.10
CA VAL A 130 -6.69 19.33 3.35
C VAL A 130 -5.64 19.79 2.35
N ARG A 131 -4.36 19.79 2.74
CA ARG A 131 -3.25 20.15 1.85
C ARG A 131 -3.11 19.18 0.68
N VAL A 132 -3.27 17.89 0.90
CA VAL A 132 -3.16 16.86 -0.15
C VAL A 132 -4.32 16.96 -1.15
N PHE A 133 -5.56 17.15 -0.68
CA PHE A 133 -6.73 17.11 -1.56
C PHE A 133 -7.07 18.45 -2.22
N ALA A 134 -6.87 19.57 -1.52
CA ALA A 134 -7.27 20.87 -2.06
C ALA A 134 -6.20 21.51 -2.95
N PHE A 135 -4.94 21.07 -2.92
CA PHE A 135 -3.88 21.79 -3.63
C PHE A 135 -3.44 21.02 -4.86
N ASP A 136 -3.67 21.62 -6.03
CA ASP A 136 -3.26 21.05 -7.31
C ASP A 136 -1.75 20.81 -7.35
N ILE A 137 -1.34 19.62 -7.77
CA ILE A 137 0.07 19.29 -7.95
C ILE A 137 0.44 19.63 -9.40
N ASN A 138 1.64 20.19 -9.61
CA ASN A 138 2.17 20.52 -10.94
C ASN A 138 2.60 19.27 -11.76
N THR A 139 1.76 18.24 -11.80
CA THR A 139 2.01 17.00 -12.54
C THR A 139 0.75 16.56 -13.28
N GLU A 140 0.92 16.15 -14.53
CA GLU A 140 -0.11 15.43 -15.30
C GLU A 140 -0.07 13.92 -14.99
N LYS A 141 1.01 13.43 -14.37
CA LYS A 141 1.12 12.05 -13.93
C LYS A 141 0.35 11.87 -12.63
N VAL A 142 -0.54 10.88 -12.59
CA VAL A 142 -1.13 10.41 -11.35
C VAL A 142 -0.03 9.83 -10.48
N ASP A 143 0.30 10.53 -9.40
CA ASP A 143 1.20 10.02 -8.36
C ASP A 143 0.36 9.52 -7.19
N TYR A 144 0.25 8.19 -7.07
CA TYR A 144 -0.41 7.51 -5.95
C TYR A 144 0.43 7.53 -4.65
N GLY A 145 1.37 8.48 -4.52
CA GLY A 145 2.34 8.54 -3.43
C GLY A 145 3.47 7.51 -3.54
N LEU A 146 3.60 6.88 -4.71
CA LEU A 146 4.62 5.88 -5.03
C LEU A 146 5.69 6.42 -6.00
N GLY A 147 5.51 7.65 -6.50
CA GLY A 147 6.54 8.38 -7.22
C GLY A 147 7.72 8.72 -6.30
N ASP A 148 8.90 8.89 -6.90
CA ASP A 148 10.04 9.42 -6.18
C ASP A 148 9.72 10.84 -5.70
N ARG A 149 9.40 10.99 -4.41
CA ARG A 149 9.00 12.26 -3.79
C ARG A 149 10.03 13.36 -3.98
N HIS A 150 11.28 12.99 -4.26
CA HIS A 150 12.36 13.92 -4.46
C HIS A 150 12.54 14.35 -5.93
N GLY A 151 11.84 13.72 -6.89
CA GLY A 151 12.13 13.90 -8.31
C GLY A 151 13.59 13.54 -8.64
N ASP A 152 14.05 13.80 -9.87
CA ASP A 152 15.50 13.76 -10.15
C ASP A 152 16.15 14.98 -9.48
N PRO A 153 17.05 14.83 -8.49
CA PRO A 153 17.70 15.97 -7.83
C PRO A 153 18.43 16.91 -8.78
N ASN A 154 18.77 16.44 -9.99
CA ASN A 154 19.40 17.21 -11.05
C ASN A 154 18.39 17.96 -11.95
N ASP A 155 17.09 17.74 -11.77
CA ASP A 155 16.00 18.41 -12.48
C ASP A 155 14.93 18.98 -11.50
N PRO A 156 15.30 19.99 -10.69
CA PRO A 156 14.41 20.62 -9.70
C PRO A 156 13.23 21.38 -10.32
N ALA A 157 13.25 21.60 -11.64
CA ALA A 157 12.11 22.19 -12.34
C ALA A 157 10.91 21.24 -12.32
N ASN A 158 11.15 19.92 -12.36
CA ASN A 158 10.14 18.86 -12.41
C ASN A 158 9.82 18.24 -11.04
N PHE A 159 10.25 18.87 -9.94
CA PHE A 159 9.79 18.47 -8.60
C PHE A 159 8.28 18.64 -8.46
N LEU A 160 7.66 17.70 -7.75
CA LEU A 160 6.26 17.81 -7.34
C LEU A 160 6.12 19.00 -6.40
N LYS A 161 5.30 19.97 -6.83
CA LYS A 161 4.96 21.20 -6.13
C LYS A 161 3.45 21.26 -6.07
N CYS A 162 2.92 21.32 -4.86
CA CYS A 162 1.54 21.75 -4.65
C CYS A 162 1.46 23.25 -4.98
N GLY A 163 0.36 23.66 -5.62
CA GLY A 163 0.05 25.06 -5.86
C GLY A 163 0.04 25.88 -4.57
N GLU A 164 0.02 27.21 -4.71
CA GLU A 164 -0.01 28.11 -3.56
C GLU A 164 -1.42 28.33 -3.00
N ARG A 165 -2.46 28.02 -3.79
CA ARG A 165 -3.86 28.27 -3.44
C ARG A 165 -4.65 26.96 -3.40
N PRO A 166 -5.46 26.74 -2.35
CA PRO A 166 -6.37 25.62 -2.32
C PRO A 166 -7.53 25.82 -3.29
N ASN A 167 -7.87 24.75 -3.99
CA ASN A 167 -9.12 24.55 -4.69
C ASN A 167 -10.08 23.72 -3.82
N LEU A 168 -10.94 24.41 -3.08
CA LEU A 168 -11.83 23.78 -2.10
C LEU A 168 -12.91 22.90 -2.75
N THR A 169 -13.15 23.01 -4.06
CA THR A 169 -14.12 22.16 -4.76
C THR A 169 -13.64 20.72 -4.93
N LYS A 170 -12.35 20.47 -4.67
CA LYS A 170 -11.75 19.13 -4.71
C LYS A 170 -11.68 18.45 -3.34
N LEU A 171 -12.13 19.12 -2.29
CA LEU A 171 -12.12 18.55 -0.95
C LEU A 171 -13.13 17.40 -0.82
N PRO A 172 -12.80 16.36 -0.04
CA PRO A 172 -13.79 15.40 0.41
C PRO A 172 -14.97 16.13 1.07
N GLY A 173 -16.18 15.59 0.85
CA GLY A 173 -17.42 16.24 1.28
C GLY A 173 -17.97 17.29 0.32
N THR A 174 -17.30 17.65 -0.77
CA THR A 174 -17.90 18.49 -1.82
C THR A 174 -18.98 17.71 -2.56
N ASP A 175 -20.08 18.35 -2.95
CA ASP A 175 -21.15 17.70 -3.70
C ASP A 175 -20.76 17.51 -5.18
N LEU A 176 -20.85 16.26 -5.67
CA LEU A 176 -20.65 15.94 -7.08
C LEU A 176 -21.94 16.10 -7.90
N GLY A 177 -23.09 16.13 -7.24
CA GLY A 177 -24.39 16.23 -7.90
C GLY A 177 -24.73 15.02 -8.77
N GLU A 178 -25.57 15.27 -9.78
CA GLU A 178 -25.95 14.24 -10.76
C GLU A 178 -24.90 14.09 -11.86
N ILE A 179 -24.53 12.84 -12.13
CA ILE A 179 -23.63 12.47 -13.22
C ILE A 179 -24.37 11.58 -14.22
N VAL A 180 -23.95 11.67 -15.49
CA VAL A 180 -24.47 10.82 -16.57
C VAL A 180 -23.49 9.67 -16.80
N LEU A 181 -23.98 8.44 -16.71
CA LEU A 181 -23.19 7.24 -16.96
C LEU A 181 -23.06 6.95 -18.46
N GLU A 182 -22.21 6.00 -18.83
CA GLU A 182 -21.96 5.64 -20.23
C GLU A 182 -23.20 5.09 -20.95
N ASP A 183 -24.12 4.47 -20.21
CA ASP A 183 -25.40 3.97 -20.71
C ASP A 183 -26.48 5.06 -20.83
N GLY A 184 -26.14 6.31 -20.51
CA GLY A 184 -27.04 7.46 -20.53
C GLY A 184 -27.93 7.59 -19.29
N SER A 185 -27.85 6.66 -18.33
CA SER A 185 -28.55 6.77 -17.05
C SER A 185 -27.96 7.89 -16.19
N ARG A 186 -28.76 8.40 -15.26
CA ARG A 186 -28.36 9.45 -14.32
C ARG A 186 -28.31 8.88 -12.92
N VAL A 187 -27.23 9.18 -12.21
CA VAL A 187 -27.07 8.82 -10.80
C VAL A 187 -26.66 10.04 -10.00
N ASN A 188 -27.17 10.16 -8.77
CA ASN A 188 -26.64 11.11 -7.81
C ASN A 188 -25.34 10.54 -7.23
N ALA A 189 -24.21 11.14 -7.61
CA ALA A 189 -22.89 10.70 -7.17
C ALA A 189 -22.65 10.98 -5.68
N GLY A 190 -23.42 11.90 -5.10
CA GLY A 190 -23.33 12.32 -3.71
C GLY A 190 -22.09 13.15 -3.42
N ARG A 191 -21.77 13.28 -2.14
CA ARG A 191 -20.60 14.04 -1.66
C ARG A 191 -19.33 13.19 -1.77
N VAL A 192 -18.23 13.79 -2.23
CA VAL A 192 -16.92 13.16 -2.44
C VAL A 192 -16.48 12.36 -1.20
N MET A 193 -16.24 11.05 -1.37
CA MET A 193 -15.72 10.12 -0.37
C MET A 193 -16.56 9.99 0.91
N MET A 194 -17.81 10.46 0.91
CA MET A 194 -18.70 10.36 2.07
C MET A 194 -19.36 8.99 2.15
N ARG A 195 -19.46 8.46 3.37
CA ARG A 195 -20.05 7.14 3.64
C ARG A 195 -21.45 7.03 3.05
N GLY A 196 -21.71 5.91 2.37
CA GLY A 196 -23.03 5.59 1.84
C GLY A 196 -23.40 6.38 0.58
N THR A 197 -22.47 7.14 -0.01
CA THR A 197 -22.66 7.79 -1.30
C THR A 197 -22.25 6.86 -2.44
N TRP A 198 -22.81 7.08 -3.62
CA TRP A 198 -22.55 6.24 -4.79
C TRP A 198 -21.06 6.20 -5.16
N ASN A 199 -20.34 7.31 -5.02
CA ASN A 199 -18.91 7.35 -5.35
C ASN A 199 -18.03 6.49 -4.42
N THR A 200 -18.52 6.14 -3.22
CA THR A 200 -17.83 5.24 -2.27
C THR A 200 -18.22 3.76 -2.42
N ALA A 201 -19.24 3.47 -3.22
CA ALA A 201 -19.65 2.10 -3.49
C ALA A 201 -18.57 1.37 -4.31
N LEU A 202 -18.49 0.05 -4.12
CA LEU A 202 -17.63 -0.82 -4.93
C LEU A 202 -17.95 -0.64 -6.41
N HIS A 203 -16.90 -0.62 -7.23
CA HIS A 203 -17.06 -0.51 -8.68
C HIS A 203 -17.72 -1.76 -9.28
N GLY A 204 -18.58 -1.58 -10.29
CA GLY A 204 -19.53 -2.57 -10.81
C GLY A 204 -19.09 -4.05 -10.78
N PRO A 205 -18.03 -4.45 -11.50
CA PRO A 205 -17.55 -5.84 -11.52
C PRO A 205 -17.14 -6.37 -10.13
N LEU A 206 -16.55 -5.52 -9.29
CA LEU A 206 -16.14 -5.87 -7.93
C LEU A 206 -17.33 -5.94 -6.98
N ALA A 207 -18.33 -5.08 -7.16
CA ALA A 207 -19.59 -5.17 -6.41
C ALA A 207 -20.29 -6.51 -6.66
N ALA A 208 -20.33 -6.99 -7.91
CA ALA A 208 -20.86 -8.32 -8.23
C ALA A 208 -20.04 -9.44 -7.58
N ALA A 209 -18.72 -9.28 -7.54
CA ALA A 209 -17.81 -10.22 -6.87
C ALA A 209 -17.88 -10.17 -5.33
N ASN A 210 -18.49 -9.15 -4.72
CA ASN A 210 -18.67 -9.04 -3.27
C ASN A 210 -19.86 -9.86 -2.73
N THR A 211 -20.51 -10.67 -3.57
CA THR A 211 -21.50 -11.62 -3.08
C THR A 211 -20.81 -12.69 -2.22
N PRO A 212 -21.37 -13.03 -1.03
CA PRO A 212 -20.89 -14.17 -0.27
C PRO A 212 -20.97 -15.40 -1.17
N ALA A 213 -19.83 -16.02 -1.44
CA ALA A 213 -19.85 -17.31 -2.11
C ALA A 213 -20.61 -18.26 -1.18
N ALA A 214 -21.82 -18.67 -1.58
CA ALA A 214 -22.40 -19.89 -1.03
C ALA A 214 -21.33 -20.98 -1.22
N ASN A 215 -20.99 -21.68 -0.14
CA ASN A 215 -20.00 -22.75 -0.06
C ASN A 215 -19.90 -23.59 -1.35
N ILE A 216 -19.02 -23.22 -2.28
CA ILE A 216 -18.60 -24.10 -3.37
C ILE A 216 -17.26 -24.67 -2.93
N CYS A 217 -17.32 -25.78 -2.18
CA CYS A 217 -16.20 -26.71 -2.12
C CYS A 217 -16.27 -27.57 -3.38
N PRO A 218 -15.30 -27.51 -4.31
CA PRO A 218 -15.14 -28.56 -5.29
C PRO A 218 -14.48 -29.75 -4.59
N SER A 219 -15.20 -30.87 -4.54
CA SER A 219 -14.71 -32.15 -4.08
C SER A 219 -13.81 -32.79 -5.15
N SER A 220 -12.49 -32.57 -5.09
CA SER A 220 -11.47 -33.57 -5.50
C SER A 220 -10.03 -33.05 -5.30
N PRO A 221 -9.11 -33.86 -4.73
CA PRO A 221 -7.71 -33.50 -4.56
C PRO A 221 -6.87 -34.09 -5.71
N SER A 222 -6.64 -33.30 -6.75
CA SER A 222 -5.50 -33.50 -7.66
C SER A 222 -5.47 -32.34 -8.63
N ASP A 223 -4.60 -31.37 -8.34
CA ASP A 223 -3.85 -30.57 -9.31
C ASP A 223 -3.04 -29.56 -8.48
N ASP A 224 -1.72 -29.61 -8.63
CA ASP A 224 -0.73 -28.79 -7.92
C ASP A 224 -1.20 -27.35 -7.71
N CYS A 225 -1.50 -27.01 -6.44
CA CYS A 225 -1.80 -25.66 -6.00
C CYS A 225 -0.51 -24.84 -5.87
N HIS A 226 0.18 -24.58 -6.98
CA HIS A 226 1.16 -23.50 -7.01
C HIS A 226 0.40 -22.20 -7.27
N LEU A 227 0.10 -21.46 -6.20
CA LEU A 227 -0.44 -20.10 -6.28
C LEU A 227 0.66 -19.18 -6.82
N LYS A 228 0.80 -19.11 -8.13
CA LYS A 228 1.67 -18.14 -8.80
C LYS A 228 0.92 -16.81 -8.92
N ILE A 229 0.94 -16.00 -7.85
CA ILE A 229 0.66 -14.56 -8.00
C ILE A 229 1.94 -13.94 -8.56
N CYS A 230 2.13 -14.05 -9.87
CA CYS A 230 3.19 -13.35 -10.56
C CYS A 230 2.73 -11.89 -10.72
N LEU A 231 3.05 -11.03 -9.74
CA LEU A 231 3.02 -9.58 -9.92
C LEU A 231 4.11 -9.24 -10.95
N LYS A 232 3.83 -9.45 -12.24
CA LYS A 232 4.73 -8.99 -13.30
C LYS A 232 4.74 -7.47 -13.27
N SER A 233 5.83 -6.92 -12.74
CA SER A 233 6.34 -5.57 -12.99
C SER A 233 5.25 -4.49 -13.19
N THR A 234 4.38 -4.34 -12.20
CA THR A 234 3.72 -3.06 -11.96
C THR A 234 4.57 -2.30 -10.94
N PRO A 235 4.74 -0.97 -11.04
CA PRO A 235 5.65 -0.24 -10.17
C PRO A 235 5.21 -0.37 -8.71
N ARG A 236 5.96 -1.18 -7.97
CA ARG A 236 6.16 -1.18 -6.51
C ARG A 236 4.90 -0.96 -5.66
N ILE A 237 4.11 -2.02 -5.49
CA ILE A 237 3.10 -2.09 -4.42
C ILE A 237 3.80 -2.59 -3.15
N GLU A 238 4.27 -1.67 -2.32
CA GLU A 238 4.70 -1.99 -0.94
C GLU A 238 3.47 -1.97 -0.02
N ALA A 239 3.31 -3.02 0.77
CA ALA A 239 2.29 -3.11 1.80
C ALA A 239 2.50 -2.01 2.86
N VAL A 240 1.55 -1.09 2.98
CA VAL A 240 1.57 -0.05 4.02
C VAL A 240 1.15 -0.66 5.34
N SER A 241 2.07 -0.71 6.31
CA SER A 241 1.77 -0.98 7.70
C SER A 241 0.95 0.17 8.28
N ALA A 242 -0.29 -0.10 8.68
CA ALA A 242 -1.12 0.86 9.41
C ALA A 242 -0.45 1.19 10.76
N HIS A 243 0.11 2.39 10.89
CA HIS A 243 0.46 2.96 12.20
C HIS A 243 -0.84 3.38 12.90
N GLN A 244 -1.34 2.54 13.80
CA GLN A 244 -2.31 2.96 14.81
C GLN A 244 -1.64 3.90 15.81
N SER A 245 -2.00 5.18 15.76
CA SER A 245 -1.68 6.15 16.80
C SER A 245 -2.61 5.94 18.01
N PHE A 246 -2.12 5.22 19.02
CA PHE A 246 -2.74 5.20 20.34
C PHE A 246 -2.55 6.59 21.00
N SER A 247 -3.65 7.33 21.15
CA SER A 247 -3.70 8.53 21.99
C SER A 247 -3.65 8.12 23.46
N GLN A 248 -2.44 8.05 24.02
CA GLN A 248 -2.24 8.08 25.47
C GLN A 248 -1.75 9.46 25.89
N LYS A 249 -2.54 10.11 26.74
CA LYS A 249 -2.29 11.42 27.33
C LYS A 249 -0.96 11.38 28.11
N PRO A 250 0.05 12.23 27.81
CA PRO A 250 1.28 12.24 28.59
C PRO A 250 1.06 12.86 29.99
N PRO A 251 1.70 12.35 31.05
CA PRO A 251 1.69 12.97 32.36
C PRO A 251 2.49 14.29 32.37
N PRO A 252 2.23 15.20 33.33
CA PRO A 252 2.83 16.53 33.33
C PRO A 252 4.35 16.48 33.57
N LEU A 253 5.11 17.15 32.71
CA LEU A 253 6.56 17.29 32.80
C LEU A 253 6.97 18.34 33.85
N SER A 254 7.82 17.94 34.80
CA SER A 254 8.58 18.82 35.68
C SER A 254 9.72 19.54 34.92
N PRO A 255 10.18 20.73 35.36
CA PRO A 255 11.04 21.61 34.57
C PRO A 255 12.49 21.09 34.46
N TRP A 256 12.97 20.98 33.22
CA TRP A 256 14.34 20.58 32.87
C TRP A 256 15.35 21.71 33.12
N ARG A 257 16.44 21.38 33.84
CA ARG A 257 17.66 22.19 33.95
C ARG A 257 18.43 22.13 32.62
N ARG A 258 18.96 23.28 32.20
CA ARG A 258 19.90 23.45 31.09
C ARG A 258 21.28 22.87 31.47
N CYS A 259 21.80 21.97 30.65
CA CYS A 259 23.24 21.69 30.56
C CYS A 259 23.71 22.01 29.14
N THR A 260 24.60 22.99 29.04
CA THR A 260 25.29 23.45 27.83
C THR A 260 26.69 22.86 27.78
N THR A 261 27.08 22.24 26.66
CA THR A 261 28.49 22.13 26.25
C THR A 261 28.59 22.06 24.72
N PRO A 262 29.56 22.75 24.08
CA PRO A 262 29.67 22.89 22.62
C PRO A 262 30.60 21.83 21.99
N ALA A 263 30.36 21.49 20.72
CA ALA A 263 31.27 20.67 19.90
C ALA A 263 31.89 21.50 18.76
N SER A 264 33.21 21.37 18.57
CA SER A 264 34.05 22.06 17.59
C SER A 264 33.87 21.59 16.14
N PRO A 265 34.24 22.41 15.13
CA PRO A 265 34.13 22.09 13.70
C PRO A 265 35.40 21.41 13.14
N LEU A 266 35.21 20.44 12.25
CA LEU A 266 36.28 19.81 11.46
C LEU A 266 36.34 20.39 10.04
N GLN A 267 37.58 20.62 9.59
CA GLN A 267 37.99 21.30 8.36
C GLN A 267 37.84 20.45 7.09
N PHE A 268 37.46 21.08 5.97
CA PHE A 268 37.65 20.55 4.62
C PHE A 268 38.95 21.10 4.02
N LYS A 269 39.83 20.21 3.53
CA LYS A 269 41.06 20.54 2.80
C LYS A 269 40.81 20.73 1.30
N HIS A 270 41.37 21.81 0.77
CA HIS A 270 41.57 22.13 -0.64
C HIS A 270 42.30 21.03 -1.44
N LEU A 271 41.92 20.88 -2.71
CA LEU A 271 42.82 20.46 -3.80
C LEU A 271 42.71 21.47 -4.95
N GLN A 272 43.88 21.81 -5.48
CA GLN A 272 44.21 23.00 -6.29
C GLN A 272 43.86 22.88 -7.79
N GLN A 273 43.71 24.06 -8.41
CA GLN A 273 43.62 24.39 -9.84
C GLN A 273 44.99 24.26 -10.55
N HIS A 274 45.09 23.87 -11.84
CA HIS A 274 45.24 24.70 -13.08
C HIS A 274 45.93 23.82 -14.17
N PRO A 275 46.15 24.23 -15.46
CA PRO A 275 45.64 25.36 -16.28
C PRO A 275 45.13 24.94 -17.71
N PRO A 276 44.71 25.88 -18.59
CA PRO A 276 44.01 25.62 -19.87
C PRO A 276 44.92 25.72 -21.11
N LEU A 277 44.52 25.15 -22.26
CA LEU A 277 45.12 25.45 -23.58
C LEU A 277 44.12 25.30 -24.77
N ASN A 278 43.91 26.44 -25.43
CA ASN A 278 43.80 26.73 -26.87
C ASN A 278 42.66 26.21 -27.77
N ASN A 279 41.90 27.19 -28.31
CA ASN A 279 41.28 27.18 -29.64
C ASN A 279 42.35 27.37 -30.76
N PRO A 280 42.05 26.97 -32.01
CA PRO A 280 41.67 27.98 -33.01
C PRO A 280 40.55 27.56 -34.02
N THR A 281 39.63 28.51 -34.25
CA THR A 281 38.99 29.04 -35.49
C THR A 281 38.72 28.18 -36.76
N PRO A 282 37.83 28.64 -37.69
CA PRO A 282 36.84 27.80 -38.36
C PRO A 282 37.04 27.66 -39.88
N LEU A 283 36.25 26.77 -40.49
CA LEU A 283 35.76 26.83 -41.87
C LEU A 283 34.31 26.35 -41.90
#